data_AF-A0A315BL64-F1
#
_entry.id   AF-A0A315BL64-F1
#
_cell.length_a   1.000
_cell.length_b   1.000
_cell.length_c   1.000
_cell.angle_alpha   90.00
_cell.angle_beta   90.00
_cell.angle_gamma   90.00
#
_symmetry.space_group_name_H-M   'P 1'
#
loop_
_entity.id
_entity.type
_entity.pdbx_description
1 polymer ?
#
loop_
_entity_poly.entity_id
_entity_poly.type
_entity_poly.pdbx_seq_one_letter_code
_entity_poly.pdbx_strand_id
1 'polypeptide(L)'
;MLNTQPNMASYDDYYEALITAHQGLETEESHAMNARLVLLLSNHIGDLGVLQEALGLARGKPAAAESVSLAGRTAIAPVAPSHTPA
;
A
#
# COMPACT_ATOMS: atom_id res chain seq x y z
N MET A 1 -2.66 -20.12 7.68
CA MET A 1 -1.29 -19.70 7.31
C MET A 1 -1.38 -18.56 6.31
N LEU A 2 -0.67 -17.47 6.58
CA LEU A 2 -0.66 -16.27 5.73
C LEU A 2 0.15 -16.46 4.44
N ASN A 3 -0.35 -15.96 3.31
CA ASN A 3 0.40 -15.87 2.06
C ASN A 3 1.02 -14.46 1.92
N THR A 4 2.35 -14.38 1.90
CA THR A 4 3.12 -13.13 1.69
C THR A 4 3.76 -13.05 0.30
N GLN A 5 3.51 -14.02 -0.57
CA GLN A 5 3.98 -14.00 -1.95
C GLN A 5 3.00 -13.24 -2.85
N PRO A 6 3.47 -12.76 -4.01
CA PRO A 6 2.57 -12.20 -5.01
C PRO A 6 1.47 -13.19 -5.40
N ASN A 7 0.21 -12.76 -5.34
CA ASN A 7 -0.97 -13.61 -5.54
C ASN A 7 -2.07 -12.94 -6.39
N MET A 8 -1.78 -11.80 -7.01
CA MET A 8 -2.71 -11.10 -7.91
C MET A 8 -2.20 -11.13 -9.35
N ALA A 9 -3.11 -11.31 -10.30
CA ALA A 9 -2.78 -11.35 -11.72
C ALA A 9 -2.44 -9.97 -12.30
N SER A 10 -3.08 -8.91 -11.81
CA SER A 10 -2.85 -7.53 -12.22
C SER A 10 -2.72 -6.65 -10.99
N TYR A 11 -1.48 -6.33 -10.62
CA TYR A 11 -1.19 -5.41 -9.51
C TYR A 11 -1.53 -3.97 -9.90
N ASP A 12 -1.30 -3.60 -11.15
CA ASP A 12 -1.50 -2.25 -11.65
C ASP A 12 -2.97 -1.82 -11.53
N ASP A 13 -3.91 -2.68 -11.98
CA ASP A 13 -5.35 -2.38 -11.87
C ASP A 13 -5.80 -2.20 -10.41
N TYR A 14 -5.24 -3.00 -9.49
CA TYR A 14 -5.54 -2.86 -8.06
C TYR A 14 -4.94 -1.59 -7.46
N TYR A 15 -3.70 -1.24 -7.83
CA TYR A 15 -3.06 0.00 -7.39
C TYR A 15 -3.81 1.24 -7.89
N GLU A 16 -4.23 1.24 -9.16
CA GLU A 16 -5.04 2.32 -9.72
C GLU A 16 -6.39 2.45 -8.99
N ALA A 17 -7.07 1.34 -8.71
CA ALA A 17 -8.32 1.33 -7.96
C ALA A 17 -8.14 1.88 -6.53
N LEU A 18 -7.04 1.52 -5.86
CA LEU A 18 -6.73 2.00 -4.52
C LEU A 18 -6.45 3.52 -4.52
N ILE A 19 -5.65 4.01 -5.46
CA ILE A 19 -5.38 5.45 -5.60
C ILE A 19 -6.68 6.20 -5.86
N THR A 20 -7.50 5.69 -6.78
CA THR A 20 -8.79 6.29 -7.13
C THR A 20 -9.73 6.36 -5.92
N ALA A 21 -9.75 5.33 -5.08
CA ALA A 21 -10.57 5.29 -3.87
C ALA A 21 -10.18 6.37 -2.82
N HIS A 22 -8.95 6.90 -2.88
CA HIS A 22 -8.48 7.97 -2.00
C HIS A 22 -8.67 9.38 -2.58
N GLN A 23 -9.01 9.52 -3.86
CA GLN A 23 -9.13 10.83 -4.50
C GLN A 23 -10.26 11.66 -3.86
N GLY A 24 -9.93 12.90 -3.48
CA GLY A 24 -10.89 13.82 -2.86
C GLY A 24 -11.16 13.59 -1.38
N LEU A 25 -10.47 12.64 -0.73
CA LEU A 25 -10.53 12.44 0.72
C LEU A 25 -9.44 13.26 1.42
N GLU A 26 -9.80 13.86 2.55
CA GLU A 26 -8.81 14.41 3.49
C GLU A 26 -8.04 13.28 4.17
N THR A 27 -6.91 13.62 4.81
CA THR A 27 -6.04 12.65 5.48
C THR A 27 -6.79 11.76 6.47
N GLU A 28 -7.65 12.34 7.31
CA GLU A 28 -8.43 11.59 8.30
C GLU A 28 -9.44 10.63 7.66
N GLU A 29 -10.08 11.06 6.57
CA GLU A 29 -11.03 10.25 5.81
C GLU A 29 -10.34 9.10 5.10
N SER A 30 -9.15 9.36 4.55
CA SER A 30 -8.28 8.35 3.94
C SER A 30 -7.87 7.28 4.96
N HIS A 31 -7.50 7.67 6.19
CA HIS A 31 -7.23 6.73 7.28
C HIS A 31 -8.47 5.93 7.67
N ALA A 32 -9.64 6.58 7.78
CA ALA A 32 -10.89 5.90 8.09
C ALA A 32 -11.29 4.90 6.99
N MET A 33 -11.10 5.25 5.72
CA MET A 33 -11.34 4.38 4.58
C MET A 33 -10.41 3.15 4.61
N ASN A 34 -9.12 3.34 4.89
CA ASN A 34 -8.17 2.23 5.07
C ASN A 34 -8.57 1.31 6.24
N ALA A 35 -8.98 1.86 7.37
CA ALA A 35 -9.45 1.05 8.51
C ALA A 35 -10.68 0.19 8.13
N ARG A 36 -11.65 0.77 7.42
CA ARG A 36 -12.82 0.04 6.92
C ARG A 36 -12.42 -1.06 5.93
N LEU A 37 -11.51 -0.76 5.00
CA LEU A 37 -11.01 -1.74 4.03
C LEU A 37 -10.34 -2.92 4.74
N VAL A 38 -9.48 -2.67 5.72
CA VAL A 38 -8.83 -3.72 6.52
C VAL A 38 -9.87 -4.62 7.21
N LEU A 39 -10.92 -4.04 7.80
CA LEU A 39 -11.98 -4.80 8.48
C LEU A 39 -12.80 -5.65 7.49
N LEU A 40 -13.13 -5.10 6.32
CA LEU A 40 -13.84 -5.83 5.26
C LEU A 40 -13.02 -7.02 4.75
N LEU A 41 -11.72 -6.81 4.47
CA LEU A 41 -10.83 -7.88 4.05
C LEU A 41 -10.61 -8.91 5.15
N SER A 42 -10.55 -8.48 6.41
CA SER A 42 -10.45 -9.39 7.56
C SER A 42 -11.67 -10.30 7.66
N ASN A 43 -12.87 -9.74 7.47
CA ASN A 43 -14.11 -10.50 7.42
C ASN A 43 -14.14 -11.47 6.22
N HIS A 44 -13.64 -11.05 5.06
CA HIS A 44 -13.55 -11.92 3.89
C HIS A 44 -12.60 -13.11 4.10
N ILE A 45 -11.48 -12.89 4.80
CA ILE A 45 -10.51 -13.94 5.14
C ILE A 45 -11.12 -14.95 6.14
N GLY A 46 -11.82 -14.47 7.18
CA GLY A 46 -12.57 -15.30 8.12
C GLY A 46 -11.76 -16.21 9.05
N ASP A 47 -10.42 -16.24 8.91
CA ASP A 47 -9.50 -17.07 9.72
C ASP A 47 -8.72 -16.20 10.71
N LEU A 48 -9.05 -16.32 12.00
CA LEU A 48 -8.38 -15.58 13.07
C LEU A 48 -6.88 -15.88 13.19
N GLY A 49 -6.44 -17.10 12.89
CA GLY A 49 -5.01 -17.47 12.92
C GLY A 49 -4.23 -16.72 11.84
N VAL A 50 -4.76 -16.67 10.62
CA VAL A 50 -4.18 -15.88 9.52
C VAL A 50 -4.12 -14.40 9.87
N LEU A 51 -5.18 -13.86 10.49
CA LEU A 51 -5.22 -12.46 10.91
C LEU A 51 -4.21 -12.15 12.03
N GLN A 52 -4.02 -13.05 12.98
CA GLN A 52 -3.00 -12.90 14.03
C GLN A 52 -1.58 -12.94 13.46
N GLU A 53 -1.29 -13.85 12.51
CA GLU A 53 -0.03 -13.88 11.78
C GLU A 53 0.22 -12.55 11.06
N ALA A 54 -0.79 -12.03 10.35
CA ALA A 54 -0.70 -10.76 9.61
C ALA A 54 -0.45 -9.57 10.55
N LEU A 55 -1.17 -9.48 11.67
CA LEU A 55 -0.96 -8.43 12.68
C LEU A 55 0.44 -8.50 13.29
N GLY A 56 0.95 -9.72 13.54
CA GLY A 56 2.31 -9.94 14.04
C GLY A 56 3.37 -9.40 13.08
N LEU A 57 3.24 -9.68 11.77
CA LEU A 57 4.15 -9.16 10.75
C LEU A 57 4.04 -7.64 10.59
N ALA A 58 2.81 -7.10 10.53
CA ALA A 58 2.56 -5.67 10.35
C ALA A 58 3.09 -4.80 11.49
N ARG A 59 3.18 -5.35 12.72
CA ARG A 59 3.76 -4.65 13.88
C ARG A 59 5.29 -4.50 13.84
N GLY A 60 5.98 -5.11 12.88
CA GLY A 60 7.38 -4.83 12.60
C GLY A 60 8.37 -5.86 13.14
N LYS A 61 8.34 -7.07 12.58
CA LYS A 61 9.61 -7.65 12.14
C LYS A 61 9.96 -6.91 10.84
N PRO A 62 11.12 -6.26 10.70
CA PRO A 62 11.44 -5.54 9.48
C PRO A 62 11.62 -6.57 8.36
N ALA A 63 10.56 -6.84 7.61
CA ALA A 63 10.70 -7.34 6.26
C ALA A 63 11.32 -6.17 5.48
N ALA A 64 12.58 -6.35 5.11
CA ALA A 64 13.34 -5.41 4.32
C ALA A 64 12.47 -4.86 3.18
N ALA A 65 12.57 -3.54 2.99
CA ALA A 65 12.01 -2.80 1.89
C ALA A 65 12.07 -3.58 0.57
N GLU A 66 10.98 -4.20 0.13
CA GLU A 66 10.92 -4.88 -1.18
C GLU A 66 9.46 -5.27 -1.52
N SER A 67 8.65 -4.28 -1.90
CA SER A 67 7.47 -4.49 -2.79
C SER A 67 6.75 -3.21 -3.22
N VAL A 68 7.20 -2.01 -2.85
CA VAL A 68 6.77 -0.75 -3.52
C VAL A 68 7.88 -0.18 -4.42
N SER A 69 8.70 -1.06 -5.02
CA SER A 69 9.63 -0.66 -6.07
C SER A 69 9.77 -1.76 -7.12
N LEU A 70 8.76 -1.87 -7.99
CA LEU A 70 8.97 -2.46 -9.32
C LEU A 70 8.25 -1.71 -10.47
N ALA A 71 7.59 -0.57 -10.19
CA ALA A 71 6.98 0.28 -11.23
C ALA A 71 7.61 1.70 -11.34
N GLY A 72 8.65 2.01 -10.54
CA GLY A 72 9.24 3.36 -10.48
C GLY A 72 10.69 3.49 -10.98
N ARG A 73 11.26 2.48 -11.64
CA ARG A 73 12.66 2.52 -12.11
C ARG A 73 12.84 2.92 -13.58
N THR A 74 11.90 3.68 -14.16
CA THR A 74 12.16 4.36 -15.44
C THR A 74 11.50 5.74 -15.44
N ALA A 75 12.34 6.79 -15.43
CA ALA A 75 12.02 8.22 -15.31
C ALA A 75 11.52 8.62 -13.90
N ILE A 76 12.26 9.39 -13.10
CA ILE A 76 12.44 10.84 -13.25
C ILE A 76 13.83 11.24 -12.73
N ALA A 77 14.62 11.90 -13.58
CA ALA A 77 15.88 12.54 -13.20
C ALA A 77 15.63 13.75 -12.27
N PRO A 78 16.58 14.11 -11.37
CA PRO A 78 16.41 15.26 -10.49
C PRO A 78 16.34 16.57 -11.30
N VAL A 79 15.23 17.31 -11.18
CA VAL A 79 15.16 18.71 -11.64
C VAL A 79 15.89 19.58 -10.62
N ALA A 80 17.04 20.12 -11.00
CA ALA A 80 17.75 21.11 -10.20
C ALA A 80 16.93 22.41 -10.10
N PRO A 81 16.81 23.05 -8.93
CA PRO A 81 16.16 24.35 -8.82
C PRO A 81 17.00 25.43 -9.52
N SER A 82 16.44 26.07 -10.55
CA SER A 82 17.02 27.25 -11.19
C SER A 82 16.55 28.50 -10.44
N HIS A 83 17.29 28.93 -9.41
CA HIS A 83 17.14 30.28 -8.88
C HIS A 83 18.17 31.20 -9.55
N THR A 84 17.69 32.06 -10.45
CA THR A 84 18.46 33.22 -10.96
C THR A 84 18.46 34.30 -9.88
N PRO A 85 19.62 34.86 -9.48
CA PRO A 85 19.65 36.09 -8.69
C PRO A 85 19.45 37.30 -9.61
N ALA A 86 18.65 38.26 -9.17
CA ALA A 86 18.70 39.65 -9.63
C ALA A 86 19.46 40.49 -8.60
#